data_AF-A0A3C0Z1P3-F1
#
_entry.id   AF-A0A3C0Z1P3-F1
#
_cell.length_a   1.000
_cell.length_b   1.000
_cell.length_c   1.000
_cell.angle_alpha   90.00
_cell.angle_beta   90.00
_cell.angle_gamma   90.00
#
_symmetry.space_group_name_H-M   'P 1'
#
loop_
_entity.id
_entity.type
_entity.pdbx_description
1 polymer ?
#
loop_
_entity_poly.entity_id
_entity_poly.type
_entity_poly.pdbx_seq_one_letter_code
_entity_poly.pdbx_strand_id
1 'polypeptide(L)'
;MVGFLEGLAVTLKTAFRRPVTAQYPEPNKRLPIALRYKGFPALMWDGEVNEPYCTGCMVCVRACPTQCMTAEMKDNPFFTDEKSRRRKIIDVFEINLGRCILCAICVDVCNFDAIEMSHVHELSKYQRNDNRVVLSQLLDMGKSYQSEIGWSPSQPEKNSGVPVKKEEGAKPTRQRTTKRPQADSAADAPSTPTTPAQTTTHGESATGDQA
;
A
#
# COMPACT_ATOMS: atom_id res chain seq x y z
N MET A 1 35.88 41.82 4.72
CA MET A 1 36.70 40.74 5.33
C MET A 1 35.97 39.97 6.43
N VAL A 2 35.18 40.63 7.30
CA VAL A 2 34.45 39.97 8.40
C VAL A 2 33.60 38.77 7.92
N GLY A 3 32.81 38.91 6.86
CA GLY A 3 32.00 37.80 6.33
C GLY A 3 32.80 36.59 5.81
N PHE A 4 34.05 36.77 5.35
CA PHE A 4 34.90 35.64 4.94
C PHE A 4 35.36 34.81 6.13
N LEU A 5 35.75 35.49 7.22
CA LEU A 5 36.13 34.84 8.47
C LEU A 5 34.94 34.15 9.14
N GLU A 6 33.75 34.75 9.08
CA GLU A 6 32.52 34.13 9.57
C GLU A 6 32.18 32.85 8.79
N GLY A 7 32.29 32.86 7.45
CA GLY A 7 32.10 31.66 6.63
C GLY A 7 33.11 30.56 6.92
N LEU A 8 34.39 30.91 7.09
CA LEU A 8 35.44 29.95 7.46
C LEU A 8 35.19 29.37 8.87
N ALA A 9 34.73 30.18 9.82
CA ALA A 9 34.39 29.73 11.17
C ALA A 9 33.22 28.72 11.16
N VAL A 10 32.18 28.96 10.35
CA VAL A 10 31.07 28.00 10.16
C VAL A 10 31.58 26.69 9.54
N THR A 11 32.50 26.79 8.58
CA THR A 11 33.09 25.64 7.90
C THR A 11 33.92 24.80 8.86
N LEU A 12 34.80 25.43 9.64
CA LEU A 12 35.63 24.78 10.64
C LEU A 12 34.76 24.11 11.72
N LYS A 13 33.73 24.81 12.20
CA LYS A 13 32.74 24.26 13.15
C LYS A 13 32.04 23.03 12.59
N THR A 14 31.76 23.01 11.30
CA THR A 14 31.07 21.88 10.64
C THR A 14 32.02 20.71 10.37
N ALA A 15 33.30 20.97 10.05
CA ALA A 15 34.31 19.93 9.82
C ALA A 15 34.56 19.04 11.06
N PHE A 16 34.42 19.59 12.26
CA PHE A 16 34.57 18.84 13.51
C PHE A 16 33.26 18.19 14.01
N ARG A 17 32.14 18.34 13.30
CA ARG A 17 30.89 17.65 13.67
C ARG A 17 30.97 16.17 13.28
N ARG A 18 30.27 15.33 14.05
CA ARG A 18 30.13 13.91 13.73
C ARG A 18 29.35 13.75 12.42
N PRO A 19 29.81 12.90 11.47
CA PRO A 19 29.12 12.71 10.21
C PRO A 19 27.77 12.03 10.42
N VAL A 20 26.76 12.46 9.66
CA VAL A 20 25.42 11.84 9.60
C VAL A 20 25.36 10.67 8.62
N THR A 21 26.48 10.35 7.97
CA THR A 21 26.59 9.33 6.91
C THR A 21 26.30 7.93 7.43
N ALA A 22 25.30 7.27 6.86
CA ALA A 22 25.10 5.83 7.00
C ALA A 22 25.99 5.08 5.99
N GLN A 23 26.61 3.97 6.41
CA GLN A 23 27.54 3.21 5.57
C GLN A 23 26.79 2.09 4.83
N TYR A 24 26.86 2.11 3.50
CA TYR A 24 26.37 1.04 2.62
C TYR A 24 27.57 0.20 2.15
N PRO A 25 27.50 -1.15 2.06
CA PRO A 25 26.31 -2.01 2.14
C PRO A 25 26.08 -2.72 3.49
N GLU A 26 26.82 -2.43 4.56
CA GLU A 26 26.71 -3.20 5.81
C GLU A 26 25.33 -3.06 6.49
N PRO A 27 24.55 -4.15 6.70
CA PRO A 27 23.16 -4.05 7.18
C PRO A 27 22.96 -3.32 8.51
N ASN A 28 23.89 -3.49 9.45
CA ASN A 28 23.86 -2.86 10.78
C ASN A 28 24.25 -1.37 10.77
N LYS A 29 24.78 -0.84 9.66
CA LYS A 29 25.20 0.56 9.51
C LYS A 29 24.32 1.35 8.53
N ARG A 30 23.28 0.72 7.98
CA ARG A 30 22.25 1.36 7.15
C ARG A 30 21.22 2.07 8.02
N LEU A 31 20.47 2.99 7.41
CA LEU A 31 19.31 3.60 8.03
C LEU A 31 18.18 2.56 8.14
N PRO A 32 17.41 2.55 9.25
CA PRO A 32 16.26 1.67 9.39
C PRO A 32 15.19 2.05 8.36
N ILE A 33 14.55 1.04 7.77
CA ILE A 33 13.44 1.21 6.85
C ILE A 33 12.18 1.55 7.66
N ALA A 34 11.43 2.56 7.24
CA ALA A 34 10.17 2.90 7.89
C ALA A 34 9.11 1.81 7.64
N LEU A 35 8.23 1.56 8.62
CA LEU A 35 7.21 0.50 8.51
C LEU A 35 6.32 0.63 7.26
N ARG A 36 5.95 1.87 6.89
CA ARG A 36 5.10 2.19 5.73
C ARG A 36 5.89 2.44 4.44
N TYR A 37 7.16 2.03 4.39
CA TYR A 37 7.98 2.18 3.21
C TYR A 37 7.39 1.41 2.02
N LYS A 38 7.36 2.05 0.85
CA LYS A 38 6.84 1.47 -0.38
C LYS A 38 7.99 0.90 -1.22
N GLY A 39 8.46 -0.29 -0.87
CA GLY A 39 9.40 -1.06 -1.70
C GLY A 39 8.69 -1.76 -2.86
N PHE A 40 9.17 -2.92 -3.29
CA PHE A 40 8.54 -3.67 -4.37
C PHE A 40 7.29 -4.44 -3.90
N PRO A 41 6.23 -4.55 -4.74
CA PRO A 41 5.05 -5.31 -4.38
C PRO A 41 5.36 -6.80 -4.20
N ALA A 42 4.79 -7.41 -3.17
CA ALA A 42 4.91 -8.84 -2.90
C ALA A 42 3.53 -9.46 -2.65
N LEU A 43 3.37 -10.76 -2.94
CA LEU A 43 2.12 -11.48 -2.76
C LEU A 43 2.13 -12.25 -1.44
N MET A 44 1.11 -12.04 -0.61
CA MET A 44 1.03 -12.62 0.73
C MET A 44 0.64 -14.10 0.67
N TRP A 45 1.21 -14.88 1.58
CA TRP A 45 0.95 -16.31 1.72
C TRP A 45 0.05 -16.61 2.92
N ASP A 46 -0.94 -17.46 2.71
CA ASP A 46 -1.82 -17.98 3.74
C ASP A 46 -1.25 -19.29 4.30
N GLY A 47 -0.61 -19.21 5.47
CA GLY A 47 -0.01 -20.36 6.14
C GLY A 47 -1.01 -21.35 6.72
N GLU A 48 -2.27 -20.96 6.95
CA GLU A 48 -3.28 -21.86 7.53
C GLU A 48 -3.77 -22.89 6.51
N VAL A 49 -3.96 -22.45 5.26
CA VAL A 49 -4.45 -23.30 4.15
C VAL A 49 -3.33 -23.71 3.18
N ASN A 50 -2.13 -23.13 3.33
CA ASN A 50 -0.99 -23.32 2.42
C ASN A 50 -1.30 -22.93 0.98
N GLU A 51 -1.84 -21.73 0.79
CA GLU A 51 -2.18 -21.13 -0.51
C GLU A 51 -1.82 -19.64 -0.54
N PRO A 52 -1.70 -19.00 -1.71
CA PRO A 52 -1.64 -17.54 -1.76
C PRO A 52 -2.99 -16.92 -1.34
N TYR A 53 -2.95 -15.74 -0.71
CA TYR A 53 -4.18 -14.96 -0.46
C TYR A 53 -4.86 -14.50 -1.77
N CYS A 54 -4.10 -14.40 -2.86
CA CYS A 54 -4.56 -13.89 -4.15
C CYS A 54 -5.48 -14.88 -4.87
N THR A 55 -6.75 -14.50 -5.04
CA THR A 55 -7.77 -15.28 -5.78
C THR A 55 -7.73 -15.07 -7.30
N GLY A 56 -6.89 -14.14 -7.79
CA GLY A 56 -6.82 -13.81 -9.21
C GLY A 56 -7.94 -12.91 -9.72
N CYS A 57 -8.60 -12.09 -8.89
CA CYS A 57 -9.74 -11.22 -9.30
C CYS A 57 -9.40 -10.12 -10.33
N MET A 58 -8.12 -9.87 -10.59
CA MET A 58 -7.59 -8.88 -11.55
C MET A 58 -7.95 -7.41 -11.27
N VAL A 59 -8.48 -7.07 -10.08
CA VAL A 59 -8.80 -5.67 -9.72
C VAL A 59 -7.53 -4.81 -9.70
N CYS A 60 -6.44 -5.31 -9.11
CA CYS A 60 -5.14 -4.62 -9.09
C CYS A 60 -4.55 -4.40 -10.49
N VAL A 61 -4.71 -5.37 -11.40
CA VAL A 61 -4.24 -5.27 -12.78
C VAL A 61 -4.97 -4.15 -13.52
N ARG A 62 -6.30 -4.09 -13.38
CA ARG A 62 -7.14 -3.05 -14.01
C ARG A 62 -6.89 -1.67 -13.42
N ALA A 63 -6.63 -1.57 -12.12
CA ALA A 63 -6.40 -0.31 -11.43
C ALA A 63 -4.97 0.23 -11.61
N CYS A 64 -4.03 -0.58 -12.09
CA CYS A 64 -2.63 -0.18 -12.22
C CYS A 64 -2.47 0.96 -13.24
N PRO A 65 -1.97 2.15 -12.84
CA PRO A 65 -1.89 3.31 -13.74
C PRO A 65 -0.89 3.12 -14.88
N THR A 66 0.14 2.29 -14.69
CA THR A 66 1.16 2.03 -15.71
C THR A 66 0.95 0.73 -16.47
N GLN A 67 -0.09 -0.04 -16.14
CA GLN A 67 -0.41 -1.34 -16.73
C GLN A 67 0.82 -2.27 -16.77
N CYS A 68 1.52 -2.38 -15.63
CA CYS A 68 2.75 -3.17 -15.53
C CYS A 68 2.54 -4.62 -15.09
N MET A 69 1.29 -5.05 -14.87
CA MET A 69 0.95 -6.37 -14.32
C MET A 69 0.17 -7.21 -15.34
N THR A 70 0.39 -8.52 -15.31
CA THR A 70 -0.41 -9.51 -16.04
C THR A 70 -0.79 -10.62 -15.07
N ALA A 71 -2.03 -11.11 -15.15
CA ALA A 71 -2.51 -12.17 -14.26
C ALA A 71 -3.47 -13.12 -14.97
N GLU A 72 -3.46 -14.39 -14.57
CA GLU A 72 -4.39 -15.44 -15.00
C GLU A 72 -4.89 -16.21 -13.77
N MET A 73 -6.16 -16.62 -13.77
CA MET A 73 -6.78 -17.36 -12.66
C MET A 73 -7.18 -18.76 -13.10
N LYS A 74 -7.15 -19.71 -12.16
CA LYS A 74 -7.64 -21.07 -12.36
C LYS A 74 -8.62 -21.49 -11.27
N ASP A 75 -9.32 -22.59 -11.49
CA ASP A 75 -10.09 -23.25 -10.45
C ASP A 75 -9.17 -23.77 -9.34
N ASN A 76 -9.59 -23.58 -8.09
CA ASN A 76 -8.82 -23.99 -6.94
C ASN A 76 -9.07 -25.49 -6.62
N PRO A 77 -8.07 -26.37 -6.70
CA PRO A 77 -8.22 -27.77 -6.30
C PRO A 77 -8.53 -27.95 -4.79
N PHE A 78 -8.11 -27.03 -3.91
CA PHE A 78 -8.45 -27.15 -2.49
C PHE A 78 -9.89 -26.75 -2.17
N PHE A 79 -10.57 -26.07 -3.10
CA PHE A 79 -12.01 -25.83 -2.96
C PHE A 79 -12.81 -27.12 -3.15
N THR A 80 -12.43 -27.95 -4.13
CA THR A 80 -13.09 -29.24 -4.37
C THR A 80 -12.86 -30.23 -3.23
N ASP A 81 -11.72 -30.13 -2.55
CA ASP A 81 -11.38 -30.93 -1.38
C ASP A 81 -11.97 -30.38 -0.05
N GLU A 82 -12.76 -29.32 -0.10
CA GLU A 82 -13.28 -28.59 1.08
C GLU A 82 -12.19 -28.09 2.05
N LYS A 83 -10.94 -27.97 1.58
CA LYS A 83 -9.79 -27.47 2.35
C LYS A 83 -9.65 -25.95 2.30
N SER A 84 -10.21 -25.31 1.27
CA SER A 84 -10.16 -23.87 1.06
C SER A 84 -11.56 -23.34 0.73
N ARG A 85 -11.93 -22.17 1.25
CA ARG A 85 -13.18 -21.48 0.86
C ARG A 85 -13.06 -20.72 -0.47
N ARG A 86 -11.85 -20.62 -1.04
CA ARG A 86 -11.57 -19.86 -2.26
C ARG A 86 -11.84 -20.71 -3.50
N ARG A 87 -12.89 -20.40 -4.28
CA ARG A 87 -13.22 -21.14 -5.52
C ARG A 87 -12.17 -21.02 -6.62
N LYS A 88 -11.56 -19.84 -6.74
CA LYS A 88 -10.53 -19.52 -7.74
C LYS A 88 -9.24 -19.13 -7.04
N ILE A 89 -8.12 -19.43 -7.69
CA ILE A 89 -6.78 -19.10 -7.21
C ILE A 89 -5.94 -18.54 -8.36
N ILE A 90 -4.93 -17.75 -8.02
CA ILE A 90 -3.99 -17.23 -9.01
C ILE A 90 -3.17 -18.37 -9.65
N ASP A 91 -3.02 -18.33 -10.97
CA ASP A 91 -2.18 -19.29 -11.72
C ASP A 91 -0.90 -18.64 -12.24
N VAL A 92 -1.04 -17.49 -12.90
CA VAL A 92 0.08 -16.68 -13.40
C VAL A 92 -0.07 -15.28 -12.85
N PHE A 93 1.00 -14.71 -12.33
CA PHE A 93 1.08 -13.30 -11.97
C PHE A 93 2.46 -12.79 -12.31
N GLU A 94 2.56 -11.75 -13.13
CA GLU A 94 3.81 -11.09 -13.48
C GLU A 94 3.69 -9.59 -13.18
N ILE A 95 4.75 -9.02 -12.60
CA ILE A 95 4.91 -7.56 -12.49
C ILE A 95 6.20 -7.15 -13.17
N ASN A 96 6.12 -6.21 -14.10
CA ASN A 96 7.29 -5.51 -14.63
C ASN A 96 7.69 -4.39 -13.66
N LEU A 97 8.69 -4.67 -12.81
CA LEU A 97 9.19 -3.72 -11.82
C LEU A 97 9.81 -2.47 -12.46
N GLY A 98 10.35 -2.58 -13.68
CA GLY A 98 10.88 -1.44 -14.43
C GLY A 98 9.81 -0.47 -14.95
N ARG A 99 8.52 -0.86 -14.95
CA ARG A 99 7.37 0.01 -15.26
C ARG A 99 6.54 0.37 -14.03
N CYS A 100 6.81 -0.25 -12.89
CA CYS A 100 6.09 0.02 -11.67
C CYS A 100 6.56 1.34 -11.06
N ILE A 101 5.62 2.21 -10.67
CA ILE A 101 5.92 3.51 -10.02
C ILE A 101 5.77 3.46 -8.50
N LEU A 102 5.60 2.26 -7.92
CA LEU A 102 5.52 2.03 -6.47
C LEU A 102 4.44 2.87 -5.74
N CYS A 103 3.33 3.17 -6.42
CA CYS A 103 2.23 3.98 -5.86
C CYS A 103 1.43 3.27 -4.76
N ALA A 104 1.45 1.93 -4.73
CA ALA A 104 0.64 1.07 -3.86
C ALA A 104 -0.88 1.06 -4.12
N ILE A 105 -1.36 1.61 -5.24
CA ILE A 105 -2.79 1.52 -5.61
C ILE A 105 -3.26 0.05 -5.65
N CYS A 106 -2.38 -0.88 -6.05
CA CYS A 106 -2.69 -2.31 -6.07
C CYS A 106 -2.99 -2.89 -4.69
N VAL A 107 -2.41 -2.33 -3.62
CA VAL A 107 -2.68 -2.70 -2.22
C VAL A 107 -4.04 -2.15 -1.82
N ASP A 108 -4.29 -0.86 -2.05
CA ASP A 108 -5.52 -0.18 -1.64
C ASP A 108 -6.79 -0.79 -2.27
N VAL A 109 -6.68 -1.29 -3.50
CA VAL A 109 -7.82 -1.92 -4.22
C VAL A 109 -7.95 -3.42 -3.96
N CYS A 110 -7.02 -4.02 -3.20
CA CYS A 110 -7.05 -5.46 -2.96
C CYS A 110 -8.07 -5.83 -1.88
N ASN A 111 -9.20 -6.42 -2.28
CA ASN A 111 -10.23 -6.85 -1.35
C ASN A 111 -9.84 -8.04 -0.45
N PHE A 112 -8.68 -8.66 -0.67
CA PHE A 112 -8.24 -9.88 0.01
C PHE A 112 -6.93 -9.70 0.79
N ASP A 113 -6.40 -8.47 0.87
CA ASP A 113 -5.06 -8.17 1.42
C ASP A 113 -3.96 -9.07 0.84
N ALA A 114 -4.09 -9.43 -0.45
CA ALA A 114 -3.25 -10.42 -1.09
C ALA A 114 -1.94 -9.87 -1.64
N ILE A 115 -1.84 -8.55 -1.82
CA ILE A 115 -0.66 -7.86 -2.32
C ILE A 115 -0.35 -6.72 -1.37
N GLU A 116 0.91 -6.60 -0.97
CA GLU A 116 1.39 -5.57 -0.05
C GLU A 116 2.69 -4.95 -0.59
N MET A 117 3.04 -3.75 -0.12
CA MET A 117 4.33 -3.15 -0.43
C MET A 117 5.39 -3.67 0.55
N SER A 118 6.29 -4.52 0.05
CA SER A 118 7.38 -5.04 0.88
C SER A 118 8.44 -3.97 1.18
N HIS A 119 9.39 -4.28 2.06
CA HIS A 119 10.58 -3.44 2.29
C HIS A 119 11.72 -3.73 1.31
N VAL A 120 11.55 -4.69 0.39
CA VAL A 120 12.55 -5.05 -0.60
C VAL A 120 12.69 -3.92 -1.62
N HIS A 121 13.91 -3.41 -1.78
CA HIS A 121 14.22 -2.32 -2.72
C HIS A 121 15.49 -2.55 -3.53
N GLU A 122 16.27 -3.59 -3.22
CA GLU A 122 17.59 -3.85 -3.80
C GLU A 122 17.53 -4.94 -4.89
N LEU A 123 16.60 -4.81 -5.84
CA LEU A 123 16.38 -5.78 -6.92
C LEU A 123 16.96 -5.35 -8.27
N SER A 124 17.99 -4.50 -8.27
CA SER A 124 18.62 -4.02 -9.50
C SER A 124 19.16 -5.16 -10.37
N LYS A 125 18.89 -5.09 -11.68
CA LYS A 125 19.37 -6.04 -12.70
C LYS A 125 20.12 -5.32 -13.82
N TYR A 126 20.97 -6.06 -14.52
CA TYR A 126 21.77 -5.52 -15.63
C TYR A 126 20.99 -5.40 -16.94
N GLN A 127 20.03 -6.30 -17.18
CA GLN A 127 19.20 -6.26 -18.39
C GLN A 127 17.81 -5.70 -18.08
N ARG A 128 17.23 -5.00 -19.05
CA ARG A 128 15.91 -4.36 -18.90
C ARG A 128 14.80 -5.35 -18.57
N ASN A 129 14.78 -6.51 -19.21
CA ASN A 129 13.70 -7.49 -19.08
C ASN A 129 13.83 -8.39 -17.85
N ASP A 130 14.99 -8.40 -17.19
CA ASP A 130 15.22 -9.16 -15.95
C ASP A 130 14.46 -8.59 -14.75
N ASN A 131 13.95 -7.36 -14.86
CA ASN A 131 13.10 -6.70 -13.86
C ASN A 131 11.64 -7.17 -13.89
N ARG A 132 11.33 -8.27 -14.59
CA ARG A 132 10.02 -8.92 -14.58
C ARG A 132 10.01 -10.00 -13.52
N VAL A 133 9.20 -9.82 -12.48
CA VAL A 133 9.05 -10.80 -11.41
C VAL A 133 7.80 -11.64 -11.66
N VAL A 134 7.97 -12.95 -11.59
CA VAL A 134 6.90 -13.95 -11.76
C VAL A 134 6.29 -14.34 -10.42
N LEU A 135 5.20 -15.10 -10.46
CA LEU A 135 4.40 -15.49 -9.30
C LEU A 135 5.24 -16.10 -8.17
N SER A 136 6.15 -17.03 -8.48
CA SER A 136 7.00 -17.66 -7.45
C SER A 136 7.84 -16.63 -6.69
N GLN A 137 8.52 -15.74 -7.41
CA GLN A 137 9.33 -14.68 -6.82
C GLN A 137 8.49 -13.72 -5.97
N LEU A 138 7.28 -13.37 -6.43
CA LEU A 138 6.35 -12.52 -5.68
C LEU A 138 5.91 -13.17 -4.36
N LEU A 139 5.66 -14.48 -4.36
CA LEU A 139 5.28 -15.24 -3.17
C LEU A 139 6.46 -15.44 -2.22
N ASP A 140 7.66 -15.67 -2.74
CA ASP A 140 8.86 -15.82 -1.93
C ASP A 140 9.19 -14.51 -1.20
N MET A 141 9.14 -13.38 -1.91
CA MET A 141 9.25 -12.05 -1.29
C MET A 141 8.17 -11.81 -0.23
N GLY A 142 6.94 -12.26 -0.50
CA GLY A 142 5.83 -12.11 0.43
C GLY A 142 6.03 -12.91 1.71
N LYS A 143 6.44 -14.17 1.60
CA LYS A 143 6.75 -15.04 2.75
C LYS A 143 7.87 -14.45 3.62
N SER A 144 8.96 -13.99 3.00
CA SER A 144 10.05 -13.33 3.72
C SER A 144 9.54 -12.09 4.45
N TYR A 145 8.84 -11.21 3.74
CA TYR A 145 8.29 -9.99 4.31
C TYR A 145 7.32 -10.26 5.48
N GLN A 146 6.40 -11.23 5.31
CA GLN A 146 5.46 -11.61 6.37
C GLN A 146 6.18 -12.06 7.65
N SER A 147 7.26 -12.83 7.50
CA SER A 147 8.06 -13.31 8.64
C SER A 147 8.84 -12.19 9.34
N GLU A 148 9.32 -11.19 8.59
CA GLU A 148 10.11 -10.08 9.13
C GLU A 148 9.26 -9.12 9.96
N ILE A 149 8.04 -8.81 9.50
CA ILE A 149 7.18 -7.80 10.14
C ILE A 149 6.02 -8.38 10.96
N GLY A 150 5.86 -9.71 11.00
CA GLY A 150 4.72 -10.35 11.65
C GLY A 150 3.39 -9.95 11.02
N TRP A 151 3.35 -9.91 9.68
CA TRP A 151 2.18 -9.43 8.93
C TRP A 151 0.96 -10.32 9.18
N SER A 152 -0.21 -9.70 9.27
CA SER A 152 -1.51 -10.37 9.27
C SER A 152 -2.50 -9.55 8.43
N PRO A 153 -3.49 -10.21 7.78
CA PRO A 153 -4.49 -9.50 6.99
C PRO A 153 -5.34 -8.58 7.89
N SER A 154 -5.83 -7.48 7.33
CA SER A 154 -6.66 -6.50 8.06
C SER A 154 -7.98 -7.11 8.54
N GLN A 155 -8.53 -8.06 7.77
CA GLN A 155 -9.75 -8.79 8.11
C GLN A 155 -9.53 -10.31 8.01
N PRO A 156 -8.92 -10.96 9.03
CA PRO A 156 -8.55 -12.36 8.99
C PRO A 156 -9.71 -13.30 8.68
N GLU A 157 -10.86 -13.10 9.32
CA GLU A 157 -12.06 -13.92 9.10
C GLU A 157 -12.55 -13.91 7.64
N LYS A 158 -12.39 -12.76 6.97
CA LYS A 158 -12.84 -12.57 5.57
C LYS A 158 -11.78 -12.90 4.54
N ASN A 159 -10.50 -12.92 4.91
CA ASN A 159 -9.39 -13.07 3.98
C ASN A 159 -8.69 -14.43 4.10
N SER A 160 -8.68 -15.08 5.27
CA SER A 160 -8.12 -16.44 5.50
C SER A 160 -8.81 -17.48 4.61
N GLY A 161 -8.12 -18.49 4.11
CA GLY A 161 -8.71 -19.54 3.27
C GLY A 161 -9.54 -20.55 4.04
N VAL A 162 -9.48 -20.53 5.36
CA VAL A 162 -10.00 -21.61 6.20
C VAL A 162 -11.50 -21.78 5.97
N PRO A 163 -11.96 -23.02 5.71
CA PRO A 163 -13.38 -23.32 5.60
C PRO A 163 -14.09 -23.01 6.92
N VAL A 164 -15.05 -22.09 6.89
CA VAL A 164 -15.93 -21.86 8.05
C VAL A 164 -16.89 -23.04 8.14
N LYS A 165 -16.77 -23.85 9.20
CA LYS A 165 -17.79 -24.85 9.52
C LYS A 165 -19.10 -24.11 9.75
N LYS A 166 -20.12 -24.37 8.93
CA LYS A 166 -21.47 -23.88 9.21
C LYS A 166 -21.91 -24.53 10.52
N GLU A 167 -22.08 -23.75 11.57
CA GLU A 167 -22.90 -24.19 12.69
C GLU A 167 -24.33 -24.36 12.17
N GLU A 168 -24.82 -25.59 12.16
CA GLU A 168 -26.20 -25.92 11.87
C GLU A 168 -27.09 -25.37 13.00
N GLY A 169 -27.55 -24.12 12.89
CA GLY A 169 -28.56 -23.63 13.81
C GLY A 169 -28.63 -22.14 14.06
N ALA A 170 -29.05 -21.36 13.06
CA ALA A 170 -29.98 -20.22 13.24
C ALA A 170 -30.20 -19.54 11.89
N LYS A 171 -31.38 -19.75 11.29
CA LYS A 171 -31.86 -18.84 10.25
C LYS A 171 -31.98 -17.45 10.89
N PRO A 172 -31.36 -16.39 10.34
CA PRO A 172 -31.70 -15.05 10.77
C PRO A 172 -33.14 -14.80 10.31
N THR A 173 -34.07 -14.78 11.27
CA THR A 173 -35.43 -14.32 11.04
C THR A 173 -35.33 -12.88 10.54
N ARG A 174 -35.52 -12.70 9.23
CA ARG A 174 -35.64 -11.39 8.61
C ARG A 174 -36.91 -10.75 9.17
N GLN A 175 -36.80 -10.06 10.30
CA GLN A 175 -37.85 -9.19 10.79
C GLN A 175 -38.02 -8.08 9.75
N ARG A 176 -39.10 -8.19 8.99
CA ARG A 176 -39.55 -7.17 8.05
C ARG A 176 -40.05 -6.01 8.89
N THR A 177 -39.17 -5.06 9.22
CA THR A 177 -39.58 -3.76 9.78
C THR A 177 -40.36 -3.03 8.72
N THR A 178 -41.69 -3.16 8.78
CA THR A 178 -42.62 -2.29 8.06
C THR A 178 -42.62 -0.93 8.74
N LYS A 179 -41.66 -0.08 8.41
CA LYS A 179 -41.80 1.36 8.60
C LYS A 179 -41.17 2.08 7.41
N ARG A 180 -42.03 2.36 6.43
CA ARG A 180 -41.77 3.36 5.39
C ARG A 180 -41.68 4.71 6.11
N PRO A 181 -40.57 5.47 6.03
CA PRO A 181 -40.60 6.85 6.48
C PRO A 181 -41.62 7.59 5.61
N GLN A 182 -42.62 8.19 6.26
CA GLN A 182 -43.50 9.15 5.58
C GLN A 182 -42.63 10.33 5.13
N ALA A 183 -42.70 10.63 3.84
CA ALA A 183 -42.22 11.87 3.29
C ALA A 183 -43.22 12.95 3.69
N ASP A 184 -42.89 13.73 4.71
CA ASP A 184 -43.59 14.97 5.00
C ASP A 184 -42.94 16.09 4.18
N SER A 185 -43.81 16.75 3.43
CA SER A 185 -43.61 17.83 2.48
C SER A 185 -43.05 19.11 3.12
N ALA A 186 -42.36 19.87 2.26
CA ALA A 186 -41.73 21.15 2.47
C ALA A 186 -42.50 22.21 3.29
N ALA A 187 -41.77 22.97 4.11
CA ALA A 187 -41.94 24.42 4.27
C ALA A 187 -40.68 25.06 4.91
N ASP A 188 -40.17 26.07 4.20
CA ASP A 188 -39.41 27.26 4.63
C ASP A 188 -38.03 27.16 5.31
N ALA A 189 -37.05 27.69 4.57
CA ALA A 189 -35.72 28.05 5.00
C ALA A 189 -35.70 29.40 5.75
N PRO A 190 -34.72 29.57 6.66
CA PRO A 190 -34.03 30.85 6.77
C PRO A 190 -32.53 30.67 6.47
N SER A 191 -32.04 31.49 5.55
CA SER A 191 -30.64 31.64 5.17
C SER A 191 -29.77 32.04 6.37
N THR A 192 -28.75 31.25 6.68
CA THR A 192 -27.65 31.65 7.57
C THR A 192 -26.53 32.34 6.79
N PRO A 193 -25.92 33.41 7.35
CA PRO A 193 -24.93 34.22 6.65
C PRO A 193 -23.57 33.50 6.56
N THR A 194 -22.98 33.57 5.37
CA THR A 194 -21.63 33.09 5.04
C THR A 194 -20.57 33.96 5.73
N THR A 195 -19.74 33.35 6.58
CA THR A 195 -18.51 33.98 7.10
C THR A 195 -17.43 33.98 6.01
N PRO A 196 -16.81 35.12 5.67
CA PRO A 196 -15.81 35.18 4.61
C PRO A 196 -14.44 34.64 5.06
N ALA A 197 -13.80 33.96 4.11
CA ALA A 197 -12.43 33.45 4.20
C ALA A 197 -11.43 34.60 4.42
N GLN A 198 -10.52 34.42 5.38
CA GLN A 198 -9.41 35.34 5.60
C GLN A 198 -8.33 35.11 4.53
N THR A 199 -8.21 36.08 3.62
CA THR A 199 -7.08 36.22 2.70
C THR A 199 -5.92 36.89 3.43
N THR A 200 -4.82 36.18 3.66
CA THR A 200 -3.56 36.78 4.10
C THR A 200 -2.89 37.47 2.93
N THR A 201 -2.98 38.79 2.90
CA THR A 201 -2.27 39.67 1.97
C THR A 201 -0.78 39.73 2.33
N HIS A 202 0.09 39.29 1.43
CA HIS A 202 1.50 39.67 1.43
C HIS A 202 1.61 41.16 1.07
N GLY A 203 2.04 41.97 2.04
CA GLY A 203 2.40 43.36 1.83
C GLY A 203 3.87 43.46 1.43
N GLU A 204 4.11 43.70 0.15
CA GLU A 204 5.41 44.12 -0.39
C GLU A 204 5.43 45.65 -0.38
N SER A 205 6.11 46.24 0.60
CA SER A 205 6.34 47.68 0.67
C SER A 205 7.64 48.03 -0.05
N ALA A 206 7.51 48.47 -1.30
CA ALA A 206 8.56 49.18 -2.02
C ALA A 206 8.57 50.65 -1.58
N THR A 207 9.65 51.05 -0.90
CA THR A 207 10.19 52.42 -0.82
C THR A 207 11.55 52.33 -1.51
N GLY A 208 11.96 53.11 -2.50
CA GLY A 208 11.69 54.50 -2.84
C GLY A 208 13.06 55.16 -3.10
N ASP A 209 13.24 55.67 -4.32
CA ASP A 209 14.19 56.71 -4.76
C ASP A 209 15.72 56.50 -4.86
N GLN A 210 16.18 56.73 -6.10
CA GLN A 210 17.27 57.63 -6.54
C GLN A 210 18.74 57.37 -6.13
N ALA A 211 19.53 56.89 -7.09
CA ALA A 211 20.61 57.65 -7.76
C ALA A 211 21.18 56.83 -8.93
#